data_AF-A0A453AP29-F1
#
_entry.id   AF-A0A453AP29-F1
#
_cell.length_a   1.000
_cell.length_b   1.000
_cell.length_c   1.000
_cell.angle_alpha   90.00
_cell.angle_beta   90.00
_cell.angle_gamma   90.00
#
_symmetry.space_group_name_H-M   'P 1'
#
loop_
_entity.id
_entity.type
_entity.pdbx_description
1 polymer ?
#
loop_
_entity_poly.entity_id
_entity_poly.type
_entity_poly.pdbx_seq_one_letter_code
_entity_poly.pdbx_strand_id
1 'polypeptide(L)'
;LQLVLDRRGEIRPPSEVIEMGGRSPPSAGWRRWTPPPLLLLLLVSVLAVEGRFVVEKNSLRVTSPAALRGVYECAIGNFGMPQYGGTMHGVVVYPKANTKACKPFADFGLSFNPKAGGLPVFLLVDRGDCYFTTKGWNAQTAGAAAVLVADDRAEPLITMDTPESSGKEHLENITVPSALVSKRFGDDLKGALENGDMVNVLLDWRESLPHPDERVEYEFWTNSNDECGAKCDMQMSFVRDFRGVAQVLEQRGYTQFAPHYITWYCPEAFVLSAQCRSQCINHGRYCAPDPEQDFTTGYDGKDVVVQNLIQICLFKVANESRKPWLWWDYVHDFAIRCPMKEKKYTTDCAHGVIKSLGMDIDKITQCVGDPDADEDNPVLKAEQDAQIGHGARGDVTILPTFVVNNRQYREGNWIKGRCYERYARDLRRRPNPISV
;
A
#
# COMPACT_ATOMS: atom_id res chain seq x y z
N LEU A 1 11.48 -35.77 12.82
CA LEU A 1 12.68 -36.66 12.84
C LEU A 1 13.92 -35.79 13.02
N GLN A 2 14.97 -36.31 13.65
CA GLN A 2 16.18 -35.54 13.98
C GLN A 2 17.01 -35.21 12.74
N LEU A 3 17.46 -33.95 12.64
CA LEU A 3 18.55 -33.55 11.75
C LEU A 3 19.88 -33.75 12.50
N VAL A 4 20.80 -34.51 11.90
CA VAL A 4 22.15 -34.73 12.43
C VAL A 4 23.10 -33.72 11.78
N LEU A 5 23.75 -32.90 12.60
CA LEU A 5 24.80 -31.98 12.19
C LEU A 5 26.14 -32.73 12.03
N ASP A 6 26.79 -32.58 10.88
CA ASP A 6 28.21 -32.93 10.75
C ASP A 6 29.10 -31.82 11.32
N ARG A 7 30.32 -32.18 11.75
CA ARG A 7 31.27 -31.42 12.59
C ARG A 7 31.84 -30.13 11.97
N ARG A 8 31.25 -29.62 10.88
CA ARG A 8 31.63 -28.33 10.25
C ARG A 8 30.46 -27.42 9.84
N GLY A 9 29.19 -27.84 10.04
CA GLY A 9 28.06 -26.90 10.07
C GLY A 9 27.66 -26.18 8.77
N GLU A 10 27.89 -26.77 7.58
CA GLU A 10 27.37 -26.25 6.30
C GLU A 10 26.32 -27.18 5.69
N ILE A 11 25.31 -26.60 5.03
CA ILE A 11 24.28 -27.29 4.25
C ILE A 11 24.56 -27.06 2.77
N ARG A 12 24.59 -28.12 1.94
CA ARG A 12 24.66 -28.02 0.47
C ARG A 12 23.59 -28.87 -0.20
N PRO A 13 23.00 -28.42 -1.32
CA PRO A 13 22.05 -29.22 -2.10
C PRO A 13 22.76 -30.33 -2.89
N PRO A 14 22.11 -31.50 -3.11
CA PRO A 14 22.71 -32.61 -3.83
C PRO A 14 22.66 -32.41 -5.35
N SER A 15 23.82 -32.51 -6.01
CA SER A 15 23.91 -32.75 -7.45
C SER A 15 24.08 -34.24 -7.70
N GLU A 16 23.05 -34.91 -8.22
CA GLU A 16 23.14 -36.33 -8.57
C GLU A 16 24.00 -36.55 -9.82
N VAL A 17 25.08 -37.31 -9.66
CA VAL A 17 25.77 -38.02 -10.75
C VAL A 17 25.59 -39.49 -10.49
N ILE A 18 24.90 -40.20 -11.40
CA ILE A 18 24.90 -41.65 -11.44
C ILE A 18 25.42 -42.08 -12.81
N GLU A 19 26.66 -42.56 -12.83
CA GLU A 19 27.11 -43.48 -13.88
C GLU A 19 26.58 -44.88 -13.60
N MET A 20 26.29 -45.65 -14.67
CA MET A 20 26.90 -46.94 -15.00
C MET A 20 25.93 -47.80 -15.83
N GLY A 21 26.42 -48.38 -16.94
CA GLY A 21 25.64 -49.33 -17.75
C GLY A 21 26.05 -49.35 -19.21
N GLY A 22 27.18 -49.99 -19.54
CA GLY A 22 27.76 -49.95 -20.88
C GLY A 22 27.29 -51.05 -21.85
N ARG A 23 27.77 -50.89 -23.10
CA ARG A 23 27.84 -51.83 -24.25
C ARG A 23 26.81 -51.67 -25.38
N SER A 24 27.38 -51.62 -26.58
CA SER A 24 26.82 -51.77 -27.92
C SER A 24 27.97 -52.27 -28.83
N PRO A 25 27.76 -52.67 -30.10
CA PRO A 25 26.55 -53.17 -30.78
C PRO A 25 26.79 -54.64 -31.29
N PRO A 26 26.03 -55.19 -32.25
CA PRO A 26 26.31 -54.94 -33.68
C PRO A 26 25.03 -54.75 -34.54
N SER A 27 25.15 -54.91 -35.86
CA SER A 27 24.46 -54.09 -36.88
C SER A 27 23.49 -54.80 -37.84
N ALA A 28 22.68 -53.96 -38.50
CA ALA A 28 22.10 -54.10 -39.84
C ALA A 28 20.84 -54.98 -40.06
N GLY A 29 19.83 -54.37 -40.69
CA GLY A 29 18.63 -55.04 -41.22
C GLY A 29 17.56 -54.04 -41.68
N TRP A 30 17.57 -53.63 -42.96
CA TRP A 30 16.58 -52.67 -43.50
C TRP A 30 15.20 -53.32 -43.74
N ARG A 31 14.11 -52.58 -43.47
CA ARG A 31 13.04 -52.32 -44.47
C ARG A 31 12.13 -51.15 -44.08
N ARG A 32 11.64 -50.45 -45.12
CA ARG A 32 10.89 -49.19 -45.08
C ARG A 32 9.41 -49.37 -44.71
N TRP A 33 8.85 -48.43 -43.94
CA TRP A 33 7.47 -47.90 -44.10
C TRP A 33 7.48 -46.41 -43.68
N THR A 34 6.64 -45.57 -44.32
CA THR A 34 6.60 -44.09 -44.21
C THR A 34 5.23 -43.55 -44.63
N PRO A 35 4.84 -42.31 -44.29
CA PRO A 35 5.09 -41.50 -43.08
C PRO A 35 3.72 -41.39 -42.34
N PRO A 36 3.05 -40.23 -42.01
CA PRO A 36 3.41 -38.81 -41.81
C PRO A 36 3.55 -38.42 -40.31
N PRO A 37 4.01 -37.20 -39.96
CA PRO A 37 4.29 -36.82 -38.58
C PRO A 37 3.18 -36.01 -37.90
N LEU A 38 2.74 -36.46 -36.72
CA LEU A 38 2.04 -35.63 -35.73
C LEU A 38 3.09 -34.94 -34.84
N LEU A 39 3.49 -33.72 -35.20
CA LEU A 39 4.34 -32.90 -34.33
C LEU A 39 3.44 -32.11 -33.36
N LEU A 40 3.48 -32.46 -32.07
CA LEU A 40 2.88 -31.65 -31.02
C LEU A 40 3.61 -30.29 -30.94
N LEU A 41 2.94 -29.22 -31.35
CA LEU A 41 3.29 -27.86 -30.96
C LEU A 41 2.56 -27.51 -29.65
N LEU A 42 3.08 -28.02 -28.53
CA LEU A 42 2.74 -27.50 -27.21
C LEU A 42 3.45 -26.14 -27.02
N LEU A 43 2.82 -25.10 -27.55
CA LEU A 43 3.14 -23.71 -27.20
C LEU A 43 2.73 -23.47 -25.75
N VAL A 44 3.65 -23.76 -24.82
CA VAL A 44 3.58 -23.24 -23.45
C VAL A 44 3.84 -21.74 -23.54
N SER A 45 2.78 -20.96 -23.70
CA SER A 45 2.81 -19.52 -23.55
C SER A 45 3.08 -19.18 -22.09
N VAL A 46 4.36 -19.12 -21.72
CA VAL A 46 4.79 -18.48 -20.49
C VAL A 46 4.44 -17.01 -20.63
N LEU A 47 3.26 -16.62 -20.11
CA LEU A 47 2.96 -15.24 -19.80
C LEU A 47 3.91 -14.85 -18.67
N ALA A 48 5.08 -14.34 -19.05
CA ALA A 48 5.89 -13.53 -18.17
C ALA A 48 5.02 -12.33 -17.76
N VAL A 49 4.44 -12.41 -16.57
CA VAL A 49 3.87 -11.24 -15.89
C VAL A 49 5.05 -10.39 -15.47
N GLU A 50 5.62 -9.67 -16.43
CA GLU A 50 6.46 -8.52 -16.12
C GLU A 50 5.61 -7.58 -15.29
N GLY A 51 5.94 -7.44 -14.00
CA GLY A 51 5.39 -6.40 -13.16
C GLY A 51 5.78 -5.05 -13.76
N ARG A 52 4.89 -4.49 -14.59
CA ARG A 52 5.06 -3.16 -15.17
C ARG A 52 4.95 -2.15 -14.05
N PHE A 53 6.09 -1.85 -13.44
CA PHE A 53 6.22 -0.70 -12.55
C PHE A 53 5.82 0.54 -13.34
N VAL A 54 4.72 1.18 -12.92
CA VAL A 54 4.28 2.43 -13.51
C VAL A 54 5.23 3.50 -13.00
N VAL A 55 6.17 3.89 -13.86
CA VAL A 55 7.08 5.00 -13.60
C VAL A 55 6.34 6.28 -13.92
N GLU A 56 6.13 7.12 -12.91
CA GLU A 56 5.46 8.42 -13.06
C GLU A 56 6.29 9.36 -13.96
N LYS A 57 5.66 9.94 -14.99
CA LYS A 57 6.38 10.49 -16.14
C LYS A 57 6.55 12.01 -16.19
N ASN A 58 5.79 12.79 -15.42
CA ASN A 58 5.67 14.25 -15.65
C ASN A 58 6.00 15.11 -14.41
N SER A 59 7.22 14.97 -13.89
CA SER A 59 7.57 15.38 -12.52
C SER A 59 8.66 16.46 -12.39
N LEU A 60 9.39 16.81 -13.47
CA LEU A 60 10.48 17.79 -13.39
C LEU A 60 10.49 18.76 -14.58
N ARG A 61 10.48 20.06 -14.30
CA ARG A 61 10.46 21.13 -15.30
C ARG A 61 11.68 22.04 -15.19
N VAL A 62 12.42 22.19 -16.27
CA VAL A 62 13.51 23.17 -16.38
C VAL A 62 12.94 24.52 -16.81
N THR A 63 13.29 25.57 -16.08
CA THR A 63 12.84 26.95 -16.34
C THR A 63 13.96 27.83 -16.93
N SER A 64 15.22 27.48 -16.64
CA SER A 64 16.46 28.11 -17.15
C SER A 64 17.56 27.05 -17.24
N PRO A 65 18.51 27.11 -18.19
CA PRO A 65 18.62 28.07 -19.30
C PRO A 65 17.54 27.86 -20.37
N ALA A 66 17.39 28.81 -21.30
CA ALA A 66 16.38 28.74 -22.35
C ALA A 66 16.57 27.54 -23.30
N ALA A 67 17.82 27.12 -23.54
CA ALA A 67 18.15 25.97 -24.41
C ALA A 67 17.68 24.62 -23.84
N LEU A 68 17.57 24.49 -22.51
CA LEU A 68 17.10 23.29 -21.82
C LEU A 68 15.68 23.46 -21.25
N ARG A 69 14.96 24.53 -21.60
CA ARG A 69 13.63 24.79 -21.04
C ARG A 69 12.62 23.76 -21.55
N GLY A 70 12.12 22.92 -20.66
CA GLY A 70 11.19 21.84 -21.00
C GLY A 70 10.63 21.14 -19.77
N VAL A 71 9.75 20.17 -20.00
CA VAL A 71 9.32 19.17 -19.01
C VAL A 71 10.02 17.86 -19.34
N TYR A 72 10.56 17.20 -18.33
CA TYR A 72 11.38 15.99 -18.45
C TYR A 72 10.86 14.91 -17.51
N GLU A 73 10.95 13.66 -17.95
CA GLU A 73 10.59 12.52 -17.11
C GLU A 73 11.63 12.32 -15.99
N CYS A 74 11.16 12.11 -14.76
CA CYS A 74 12.01 11.66 -13.66
C CYS A 74 11.28 10.72 -12.69
N ALA A 75 11.93 9.63 -12.27
CA ALA A 75 11.36 8.70 -11.31
C ALA A 75 11.62 9.18 -9.89
N ILE A 76 10.57 9.66 -9.22
CA ILE A 76 10.65 10.10 -7.81
C ILE A 76 10.83 8.87 -6.91
N GLY A 77 11.73 8.97 -5.93
CA GLY A 77 11.98 7.93 -4.93
C GLY A 77 10.84 7.77 -3.93
N ASN A 78 10.67 6.56 -3.40
CA ASN A 78 9.65 6.27 -2.38
C ASN A 78 10.04 6.72 -0.95
N PHE A 79 11.22 7.35 -0.80
CA PHE A 79 11.77 7.91 0.43
C PHE A 79 12.06 9.42 0.26
N GLY A 80 12.25 10.15 1.35
CA GLY A 80 12.64 11.57 1.33
C GLY A 80 11.56 12.57 0.91
N MET A 81 10.52 12.15 0.19
CA MET A 81 9.39 13.00 -0.17
C MET A 81 8.56 13.41 1.06
N PRO A 82 8.15 14.69 1.19
CA PRO A 82 7.10 15.06 2.14
C PRO A 82 5.82 14.28 1.83
N GLN A 83 5.09 13.83 2.86
CA GLN A 83 3.91 12.98 2.68
C GLN A 83 2.64 13.74 2.21
N TYR A 84 2.81 14.78 1.40
CA TYR A 84 1.79 15.61 0.77
C TYR A 84 2.28 16.04 -0.61
N GLY A 85 1.39 16.14 -1.59
CA GLY A 85 1.70 16.64 -2.93
C GLY A 85 2.16 18.10 -2.89
N GLY A 86 3.16 18.44 -3.71
CA GLY A 86 3.78 19.77 -3.64
C GLY A 86 4.66 20.07 -4.85
N THR A 87 5.17 21.30 -4.86
CA THR A 87 6.14 21.75 -5.86
C THR A 87 7.30 22.47 -5.16
N MET A 88 8.51 22.29 -5.65
CA MET A 88 9.69 22.98 -5.15
C MET A 88 10.48 23.57 -6.31
N HIS A 89 10.69 24.88 -6.27
CA HIS A 89 11.67 25.56 -7.11
C HIS A 89 13.06 25.44 -6.49
N GLY A 90 14.08 25.26 -7.32
CA GLY A 90 15.46 25.29 -6.88
C GLY A 90 16.46 25.49 -8.02
N VAL A 91 17.71 25.71 -7.63
CA VAL A 91 18.86 25.79 -8.54
C VAL A 91 19.62 24.47 -8.50
N VAL A 92 19.93 23.92 -9.67
CA VAL A 92 20.71 22.68 -9.77
C VAL A 92 22.18 22.99 -9.54
N VAL A 93 22.84 22.19 -8.71
CA VAL A 93 24.27 22.28 -8.44
C VAL A 93 24.89 20.90 -8.61
N TYR A 94 25.97 20.82 -9.39
CA TYR A 94 26.78 19.61 -9.51
C TYR A 94 28.05 19.76 -8.65
N PRO A 95 28.35 18.82 -7.73
CA PRO A 95 29.45 18.97 -6.79
C PRO A 95 30.81 18.69 -7.44
N LYS A 96 31.82 19.51 -7.13
CA LYS A 96 33.18 19.39 -7.71
C LYS A 96 33.97 18.15 -7.27
N ALA A 97 33.52 17.49 -6.21
CA ALA A 97 34.09 16.26 -5.66
C ALA A 97 32.95 15.42 -5.07
N ASN A 98 33.18 14.11 -4.90
CA ASN A 98 32.15 13.17 -4.41
C ASN A 98 30.86 13.20 -5.26
N THR A 99 30.99 13.17 -6.60
CA THR A 99 29.86 13.30 -7.54
C THR A 99 28.80 12.22 -7.37
N LYS A 100 29.19 11.02 -6.91
CA LYS A 100 28.27 9.92 -6.56
C LYS A 100 27.64 10.02 -5.16
N ALA A 101 27.97 11.03 -4.35
CA ALA A 101 27.42 11.24 -3.01
C ALA A 101 27.48 10.03 -2.04
N CYS A 102 28.48 9.15 -2.19
CA CYS A 102 28.60 7.93 -1.37
C CYS A 102 29.39 8.13 -0.06
N LYS A 103 29.95 9.32 0.15
CA LYS A 103 30.60 9.75 1.39
C LYS A 103 29.97 11.06 1.89
N PRO A 104 30.13 11.42 3.18
CA PRO A 104 29.75 12.74 3.67
C PRO A 104 30.46 13.86 2.91
N PHE A 105 29.74 14.90 2.51
CA PHE A 105 30.33 16.04 1.79
C PHE A 105 31.21 16.93 2.69
N ALA A 106 31.04 16.85 4.01
CA ALA A 106 31.89 17.52 4.99
C ALA A 106 33.37 17.13 4.85
N ASP A 107 33.66 15.85 4.53
CA ASP A 107 35.01 15.31 4.29
C ASP A 107 35.73 16.00 3.11
N PHE A 108 34.96 16.64 2.22
CA PHE A 108 35.44 17.37 1.04
C PHE A 108 35.35 18.90 1.21
N GLY A 109 34.95 19.39 2.39
CA GLY A 109 34.72 20.81 2.65
C GLY A 109 33.53 21.40 1.87
N LEU A 110 32.58 20.57 1.42
CA LEU A 110 31.45 20.98 0.62
C LEU A 110 30.17 21.10 1.46
N SER A 111 29.43 22.20 1.29
CA SER A 111 28.09 22.39 1.83
C SER A 111 27.21 23.10 0.80
N PHE A 112 25.93 22.70 0.79
CA PHE A 112 24.89 23.15 -0.14
C PHE A 112 23.76 23.90 0.56
N ASN A 113 23.96 24.26 1.84
CA ASN A 113 23.02 25.11 2.58
C ASN A 113 22.78 26.42 1.80
N PRO A 114 21.52 26.77 1.47
CA PRO A 114 21.23 28.02 0.79
C PRO A 114 21.57 29.20 1.71
N LYS A 115 22.13 30.27 1.13
CA LYS A 115 22.25 31.55 1.82
C LYS A 115 20.85 32.12 2.07
N ALA A 116 20.69 32.95 3.10
CA ALA A 116 19.41 33.63 3.36
C ALA A 116 18.94 34.41 2.11
N GLY A 117 17.72 34.12 1.65
CA GLY A 117 17.16 34.68 0.40
C GLY A 117 17.58 33.98 -0.90
N GLY A 118 18.45 32.96 -0.84
CA GLY A 118 18.81 32.14 -1.99
C GLY A 118 17.78 31.05 -2.31
N LEU A 119 17.77 30.58 -3.57
CA LEU A 119 16.94 29.44 -3.96
C LEU A 119 17.42 28.14 -3.27
N PRO A 120 16.52 27.20 -2.96
CA PRO A 120 16.88 25.85 -2.51
C PRO A 120 17.83 25.15 -3.49
N VAL A 121 18.84 24.45 -2.98
CA VAL A 121 19.83 23.75 -3.82
C VAL A 121 19.36 22.33 -4.14
N PHE A 122 19.29 22.01 -5.42
CA PHE A 122 18.99 20.68 -5.94
C PHE A 122 20.32 20.04 -6.35
N LEU A 123 20.79 19.06 -5.57
CA LEU A 123 22.09 18.47 -5.79
C LEU A 123 22.00 17.41 -6.90
N LEU A 124 22.66 17.65 -8.02
CA LEU A 124 22.83 16.68 -9.10
C LEU A 124 23.97 15.73 -8.74
N VAL A 125 23.72 14.43 -8.75
CA VAL A 125 24.68 13.39 -8.35
C VAL A 125 24.63 12.21 -9.33
N ASP A 126 25.72 11.47 -9.46
CA ASP A 126 25.80 10.31 -10.34
C ASP A 126 25.24 9.03 -9.68
N ARG A 127 24.57 8.18 -10.46
CA ARG A 127 24.25 6.79 -10.09
C ARG A 127 25.53 5.95 -9.93
N GLY A 128 25.45 4.89 -9.12
CA GLY A 128 26.55 3.95 -8.85
C GLY A 128 27.20 4.06 -7.46
N ASP A 129 28.06 3.10 -7.16
CA ASP A 129 28.88 2.89 -5.94
C ASP A 129 28.12 2.73 -4.60
N CYS A 130 26.91 3.27 -4.44
CA CYS A 130 26.08 3.17 -3.24
C CYS A 130 24.59 3.32 -3.54
N TYR A 131 23.74 2.96 -2.56
CA TYR A 131 22.28 3.04 -2.66
C TYR A 131 21.75 4.48 -2.76
N PHE A 132 20.56 4.64 -3.34
CA PHE A 132 19.90 5.94 -3.48
C PHE A 132 19.59 6.60 -2.13
N THR A 133 19.26 5.81 -1.09
CA THR A 133 19.06 6.29 0.29
C THR A 133 20.33 6.93 0.86
N THR A 134 21.50 6.31 0.66
CA THR A 134 22.81 6.85 1.08
C THR A 134 23.10 8.19 0.40
N LYS A 135 22.80 8.32 -0.91
CA LYS A 135 22.95 9.58 -1.66
C LYS A 135 22.04 10.67 -1.09
N GLY A 136 20.77 10.35 -0.84
CA GLY A 136 19.79 11.24 -0.22
C GLY A 136 20.24 11.75 1.15
N TRP A 137 20.68 10.85 2.02
CA TRP A 137 21.18 11.17 3.36
C TRP A 137 22.43 12.08 3.35
N ASN A 138 23.43 11.75 2.53
CA ASN A 138 24.66 12.54 2.45
C ASN A 138 24.39 13.95 1.87
N ALA A 139 23.51 14.06 0.87
CA ALA A 139 23.12 15.34 0.29
C ALA A 139 22.32 16.21 1.29
N GLN A 140 21.36 15.62 2.00
CA GLN A 140 20.60 16.29 3.06
C GLN A 140 21.52 16.81 4.17
N THR A 141 22.43 15.97 4.65
CA THR A 141 23.38 16.34 5.72
C THR A 141 24.31 17.48 5.30
N ALA A 142 24.57 17.62 3.99
CA ALA A 142 25.32 18.72 3.41
C ALA A 142 24.52 20.03 3.24
N GLY A 143 23.20 19.99 3.42
CA GLY A 143 22.28 21.13 3.30
C GLY A 143 21.53 21.24 1.97
N ALA A 144 21.56 20.20 1.12
CA ALA A 144 20.75 20.19 -0.11
C ALA A 144 19.25 20.10 0.23
N ALA A 145 18.41 20.72 -0.59
CA ALA A 145 16.96 20.72 -0.43
C ALA A 145 16.26 19.64 -1.27
N ALA A 146 16.92 19.16 -2.33
CA ALA A 146 16.47 18.04 -3.15
C ALA A 146 17.70 17.33 -3.78
N VAL A 147 17.51 16.11 -4.28
CA VAL A 147 18.55 15.34 -4.97
C VAL A 147 18.04 14.89 -6.34
N LEU A 148 18.83 15.17 -7.38
CA LEU A 148 18.64 14.64 -8.72
C LEU A 148 19.74 13.60 -8.98
N VAL A 149 19.38 12.34 -9.15
CA VAL A 149 20.32 11.27 -9.47
C VAL A 149 20.34 11.07 -10.98
N ALA A 150 21.46 11.39 -11.63
CA ALA A 150 21.67 11.11 -13.05
C ALA A 150 22.01 9.63 -13.25
N ASP A 151 21.24 8.96 -14.12
CA ASP A 151 21.49 7.58 -14.49
C ASP A 151 22.87 7.38 -15.15
N ASP A 152 23.55 6.25 -14.88
CA ASP A 152 24.79 5.86 -15.56
C ASP A 152 24.52 5.20 -16.92
N ARG A 153 23.26 4.80 -17.19
CA ARG A 153 22.85 3.98 -18.35
C ARG A 153 21.77 4.64 -19.18
N ALA A 154 21.76 4.33 -20.47
CA ALA A 154 20.67 4.67 -21.38
C ALA A 154 19.56 3.60 -21.29
N GLU A 155 18.92 3.50 -20.13
CA GLU A 155 17.80 2.58 -19.86
C GLU A 155 16.51 3.36 -19.52
N PRO A 156 15.32 2.74 -19.61
CA PRO A 156 14.10 3.32 -19.05
C PRO A 156 14.31 3.65 -17.57
N LEU A 157 13.76 4.78 -17.12
CA LEU A 157 13.81 5.20 -15.72
C LEU A 157 13.33 4.06 -14.81
N ILE A 158 14.08 3.79 -13.73
CA ILE A 158 13.70 2.80 -12.72
C ILE A 158 13.20 3.48 -11.45
N THR A 159 12.36 2.80 -10.68
CA THR A 159 11.99 3.27 -9.33
C THR A 159 13.21 3.17 -8.41
N MET A 160 13.53 4.27 -7.73
CA MET A 160 14.52 4.27 -6.65
C MET A 160 13.90 3.65 -5.40
N ASP A 161 13.91 2.33 -5.34
CA ASP A 161 13.38 1.58 -4.20
C ASP A 161 14.41 1.43 -3.07
N THR A 162 13.91 1.12 -1.89
CA THR A 162 14.65 0.88 -0.66
C THR A 162 15.30 -0.51 -0.68
N PRO A 163 16.61 -0.64 -0.36
CA PRO A 163 17.28 -1.93 -0.38
C PRO A 163 16.81 -2.85 0.77
N GLU A 164 16.65 -4.14 0.47
CA GLU A 164 16.02 -5.12 1.38
C GLU A 164 16.82 -5.40 2.66
N SER A 165 18.16 -5.30 2.62
CA SER A 165 19.03 -5.79 3.72
C SER A 165 20.11 -4.81 4.20
N SER A 166 20.76 -4.04 3.32
CA SER A 166 21.80 -3.06 3.67
C SER A 166 21.48 -1.69 3.06
N GLY A 167 21.76 -0.58 3.78
CA GLY A 167 21.38 0.76 3.35
C GLY A 167 20.02 1.27 3.88
N LYS A 168 19.46 0.59 4.90
CA LYS A 168 18.30 1.06 5.70
C LYS A 168 18.69 2.05 6.81
N GLU A 169 19.98 2.19 7.12
CA GLU A 169 20.45 3.26 8.00
C GLU A 169 19.99 4.62 7.44
N HIS A 170 19.44 5.44 8.33
CA HIS A 170 18.90 6.78 8.07
C HIS A 170 17.61 6.87 7.24
N LEU A 171 17.01 5.76 6.79
CA LEU A 171 15.84 5.79 5.88
C LEU A 171 14.63 6.54 6.45
N GLU A 172 14.38 6.42 7.77
CA GLU A 172 13.33 7.16 8.50
C GLU A 172 13.63 8.66 8.67
N ASN A 173 14.88 9.08 8.49
CA ASN A 173 15.37 10.44 8.72
C ASN A 173 15.64 11.23 7.42
N ILE A 174 15.48 10.63 6.24
CA ILE A 174 15.59 11.36 4.97
C ILE A 174 14.27 12.12 4.75
N THR A 175 14.37 13.44 4.60
CA THR A 175 13.28 14.40 4.40
C THR A 175 13.44 15.25 3.14
N VAL A 176 14.52 15.03 2.36
CA VAL A 176 14.75 15.70 1.08
C VAL A 176 14.18 14.89 -0.09
N PRO A 177 13.37 15.50 -0.98
CA PRO A 177 12.89 14.84 -2.18
C PRO A 177 14.04 14.37 -3.07
N SER A 178 13.96 13.14 -3.55
CA SER A 178 14.96 12.51 -4.42
C SER A 178 14.31 12.03 -5.72
N ALA A 179 14.89 12.34 -6.88
CA ALA A 179 14.40 11.88 -8.18
C ALA A 179 15.53 11.37 -9.09
N LEU A 180 15.31 10.25 -9.78
CA LEU A 180 16.19 9.72 -10.82
C LEU A 180 15.86 10.38 -12.16
N VAL A 181 16.86 10.89 -12.85
CA VAL A 181 16.76 11.46 -14.21
C VAL A 181 17.55 10.60 -15.20
N SER A 182 17.06 10.51 -16.44
CA SER A 182 17.72 9.71 -17.48
C SER A 182 19.16 10.20 -17.74
N LYS A 183 20.05 9.28 -18.14
CA LYS A 183 21.45 9.62 -18.42
C LYS A 183 21.59 10.83 -19.35
N ARG A 184 20.84 10.84 -20.46
CA ARG A 184 20.86 11.93 -21.44
C ARG A 184 20.53 13.28 -20.80
N PHE A 185 19.45 13.35 -20.03
CA PHE A 185 19.05 14.59 -19.39
C PHE A 185 20.02 14.99 -18.25
N GLY A 186 20.59 14.03 -17.52
CA GLY A 186 21.66 14.26 -16.56
C GLY A 186 22.93 14.85 -17.21
N ASP A 187 23.31 14.36 -18.39
CA ASP A 187 24.42 14.88 -19.17
C ASP A 187 24.12 16.29 -19.73
N ASP A 188 22.90 16.54 -20.22
CA ASP A 188 22.45 17.87 -20.68
C ASP A 188 22.53 18.90 -19.52
N LEU A 189 22.07 18.53 -18.31
CA LEU A 189 22.16 19.37 -17.11
C LEU A 189 23.62 19.69 -16.73
N LYS A 190 24.51 18.69 -16.77
CA LYS A 190 25.95 18.89 -16.51
C LYS A 190 26.58 19.83 -17.52
N GLY A 191 26.31 19.64 -18.82
CA GLY A 191 26.85 20.49 -19.88
C GLY A 191 26.45 21.96 -19.73
N ALA A 192 25.20 22.25 -19.33
CA ALA A 192 24.79 23.61 -19.01
C ALA A 192 25.55 24.19 -17.79
N LEU A 193 25.71 23.41 -16.72
CA LEU A 193 26.46 23.84 -15.53
C LEU A 193 27.96 24.06 -15.82
N GLU A 194 28.56 23.26 -16.69
CA GLU A 194 29.95 23.43 -17.16
C GLU A 194 30.13 24.68 -18.04
N ASN A 195 29.12 25.01 -18.86
CA ASN A 195 29.06 26.25 -19.63
C ASN A 195 28.83 27.51 -18.75
N GLY A 196 28.56 27.33 -17.44
CA GLY A 196 28.29 28.41 -16.49
C GLY A 196 26.83 28.89 -16.48
N ASP A 197 25.90 28.18 -17.13
CA ASP A 197 24.48 28.52 -17.12
C ASP A 197 23.84 28.26 -15.75
N MET A 198 22.97 29.18 -15.31
CA MET A 198 22.14 28.95 -14.14
C MET A 198 20.96 28.04 -14.49
N VAL A 199 21.06 26.78 -14.07
CA VAL A 199 20.02 25.77 -14.25
C VAL A 199 18.98 25.86 -13.13
N ASN A 200 17.80 26.38 -13.43
CA ASN A 200 16.69 26.50 -12.48
C ASN A 200 15.59 25.49 -12.82
N VAL A 201 15.17 24.72 -11.82
CA VAL A 201 14.17 23.65 -11.97
C VAL A 201 12.98 23.83 -11.04
N LEU A 202 11.89 23.17 -11.40
CA LEU A 202 10.70 22.96 -10.60
C LEU A 202 10.45 21.45 -10.54
N LEU A 203 10.64 20.84 -9.37
CA LEU A 203 10.16 19.48 -9.10
C LEU A 203 8.69 19.57 -8.69
N ASP A 204 7.85 18.76 -9.32
CA ASP A 204 6.42 18.65 -9.07
C ASP A 204 6.09 17.21 -8.70
N TRP A 205 5.50 17.03 -7.52
CA TRP A 205 5.06 15.74 -7.01
C TRP A 205 3.59 15.80 -6.55
N ARG A 206 2.82 16.75 -7.09
CA ARG A 206 1.37 16.85 -6.83
C ARG A 206 0.62 15.60 -7.30
N GLU A 207 1.01 15.06 -8.45
CA GLU A 207 0.41 13.86 -9.05
C GLU A 207 1.00 12.55 -8.49
N SER A 208 2.08 12.60 -7.69
CA SER A 208 2.66 11.43 -7.01
C SER A 208 1.83 10.90 -5.84
N LEU A 209 0.64 11.48 -5.63
CA LEU A 209 -0.45 10.97 -4.82
C LEU A 209 -1.71 10.91 -5.72
N PRO A 210 -2.40 9.77 -5.83
CA PRO A 210 -3.57 9.68 -6.71
C PRO A 210 -4.72 10.52 -6.15
N HIS A 211 -5.18 11.50 -6.93
CA HIS A 211 -6.33 12.36 -6.64
C HIS A 211 -7.11 12.65 -7.93
N PRO A 212 -7.85 11.67 -8.48
CA PRO A 212 -8.57 11.84 -9.76
C PRO A 212 -9.73 12.85 -9.72
N ASP A 213 -10.19 13.27 -8.52
CA ASP A 213 -11.45 14.01 -8.33
C ASP A 213 -11.44 15.05 -7.18
N GLU A 214 -10.25 15.49 -6.75
CA GLU A 214 -10.03 16.42 -5.61
C GLU A 214 -10.51 15.93 -4.23
N ARG A 215 -10.98 14.69 -4.08
CA ARG A 215 -11.38 14.12 -2.78
C ARG A 215 -10.27 13.26 -2.18
N VAL A 216 -10.36 13.03 -0.87
CA VAL A 216 -9.55 12.02 -0.18
C VAL A 216 -10.38 10.74 -0.08
N GLU A 217 -9.97 9.71 -0.81
CA GLU A 217 -10.52 8.36 -0.69
C GLU A 217 -9.84 7.64 0.47
N TYR A 218 -10.62 7.17 1.43
CA TYR A 218 -10.10 6.40 2.55
C TYR A 218 -10.98 5.22 2.94
N GLU A 219 -10.33 4.12 3.24
CA GLU A 219 -10.92 2.86 3.68
C GLU A 219 -10.60 2.66 5.17
N PHE A 220 -11.55 2.10 5.93
CA PHE A 220 -11.30 1.60 7.27
C PHE A 220 -11.60 0.11 7.34
N TRP A 221 -10.53 -0.69 7.43
CA TRP A 221 -10.59 -2.12 7.61
C TRP A 221 -10.68 -2.44 9.10
N THR A 222 -11.80 -3.05 9.51
CA THR A 222 -12.19 -3.25 10.91
C THR A 222 -12.88 -4.61 11.11
N ASN A 223 -13.32 -4.90 12.33
CA ASN A 223 -14.20 -6.02 12.66
C ASN A 223 -15.25 -5.57 13.69
N SER A 224 -16.42 -6.21 13.71
CA SER A 224 -17.49 -5.91 14.68
C SER A 224 -17.38 -6.68 16.01
N ASN A 225 -16.40 -7.58 16.14
CA ASN A 225 -16.01 -8.24 17.40
C ASN A 225 -15.59 -7.19 18.46
N ASP A 226 -16.11 -7.32 19.70
CA ASP A 226 -15.75 -6.51 20.87
C ASP A 226 -14.95 -7.26 21.96
N GLU A 227 -14.77 -8.59 21.86
CA GLU A 227 -14.10 -9.45 22.85
C GLU A 227 -12.62 -9.77 22.58
N CYS A 228 -12.00 -9.22 21.54
CA CYS A 228 -10.57 -9.40 21.26
C CYS A 228 -9.61 -8.61 22.19
N GLY A 229 -10.09 -8.22 23.38
CA GLY A 229 -9.36 -7.45 24.39
C GLY A 229 -8.91 -6.08 23.90
N ALA A 230 -7.71 -5.65 24.31
CA ALA A 230 -7.20 -4.30 24.10
C ALA A 230 -7.16 -3.83 22.62
N LYS A 231 -7.16 -4.75 21.64
CA LYS A 231 -7.27 -4.42 20.21
C LYS A 231 -8.68 -3.94 19.85
N CYS A 232 -9.70 -4.59 20.41
CA CYS A 232 -11.11 -4.24 20.21
C CYS A 232 -11.44 -2.94 20.96
N ASP A 233 -10.96 -2.78 22.21
CA ASP A 233 -11.07 -1.53 22.98
C ASP A 233 -10.50 -0.31 22.23
N MET A 234 -9.38 -0.51 21.52
CA MET A 234 -8.71 0.53 20.74
C MET A 234 -9.49 0.91 19.48
N GLN A 235 -10.04 -0.08 18.76
CA GLN A 235 -10.92 0.16 17.60
C GLN A 235 -12.22 0.85 18.01
N MET A 236 -12.88 0.41 19.08
CA MET A 236 -14.08 1.05 19.62
C MET A 236 -13.82 2.50 20.07
N SER A 237 -12.68 2.74 20.73
CA SER A 237 -12.26 4.09 21.12
C SER A 237 -11.98 4.97 19.91
N PHE A 238 -11.30 4.44 18.89
CA PHE A 238 -11.07 5.16 17.64
C PHE A 238 -12.39 5.54 16.95
N VAL A 239 -13.34 4.60 16.81
CA VAL A 239 -14.66 4.85 16.20
C VAL A 239 -15.41 5.95 16.95
N ARG A 240 -15.44 5.88 18.29
CA ARG A 240 -16.05 6.92 19.15
C ARG A 240 -15.42 8.28 18.92
N ASP A 241 -14.10 8.36 18.92
CA ASP A 241 -13.36 9.63 18.92
C ASP A 241 -13.27 10.25 17.50
N PHE A 242 -13.28 9.42 16.44
CA PHE A 242 -13.19 9.88 15.04
C PHE A 242 -14.56 10.11 14.38
N ARG A 243 -15.64 9.44 14.82
CA ARG A 243 -17.01 9.58 14.28
C ARG A 243 -17.39 11.02 13.97
N GLY A 244 -17.40 11.90 14.97
CA GLY A 244 -17.86 13.29 14.81
C GLY A 244 -17.00 14.10 13.83
N VAL A 245 -15.72 13.71 13.65
CA VAL A 245 -14.87 14.26 12.60
C VAL A 245 -15.34 13.71 11.25
N ALA A 246 -15.26 12.39 11.03
CA ALA A 246 -15.61 11.72 9.77
C ALA A 246 -16.93 12.22 9.15
N GLN A 247 -17.98 12.32 9.98
CA GLN A 247 -19.30 12.79 9.54
C GLN A 247 -19.27 14.20 8.95
N VAL A 248 -18.55 15.15 9.56
CA VAL A 248 -18.41 16.53 9.05
C VAL A 248 -17.64 16.56 7.72
N LEU A 249 -16.77 15.59 7.46
CA LEU A 249 -15.93 15.54 6.27
C LEU A 249 -16.70 15.03 5.05
N GLU A 250 -17.43 13.93 5.24
CA GLU A 250 -18.33 13.37 4.24
C GLU A 250 -19.48 14.33 3.91
N GLN A 251 -20.13 14.90 4.94
CA GLN A 251 -21.24 15.86 4.75
C GLN A 251 -20.83 17.13 3.98
N ARG A 252 -19.56 17.53 4.08
CA ARG A 252 -19.00 18.68 3.35
C ARG A 252 -18.32 18.29 2.02
N GLY A 253 -18.38 17.02 1.64
CA GLY A 253 -17.87 16.51 0.35
C GLY A 253 -16.36 16.46 0.21
N TYR A 254 -15.60 16.49 1.32
CA TYR A 254 -14.13 16.47 1.29
C TYR A 254 -13.53 15.07 1.14
N THR A 255 -14.28 14.05 1.54
CA THR A 255 -13.85 12.65 1.57
C THR A 255 -14.86 11.75 0.90
N GLN A 256 -14.36 10.64 0.37
CA GLN A 256 -15.15 9.46 0.08
C GLN A 256 -14.66 8.33 0.98
N PHE A 257 -15.52 7.87 1.88
CA PHE A 257 -15.22 6.85 2.87
C PHE A 257 -15.77 5.49 2.41
N ALA A 258 -15.09 4.40 2.75
CA ALA A 258 -15.62 3.04 2.68
C ALA A 258 -15.20 2.21 3.93
N PRO A 259 -16.15 1.63 4.68
CA PRO A 259 -15.84 0.63 5.70
C PRO A 259 -15.64 -0.73 5.03
N HIS A 260 -14.65 -1.48 5.50
CA HIS A 260 -14.33 -2.82 5.01
C HIS A 260 -14.07 -3.80 6.16
N TYR A 261 -14.33 -5.08 5.89
CA TYR A 261 -14.24 -6.14 6.89
C TYR A 261 -13.49 -7.33 6.31
N ILE A 262 -12.41 -7.73 6.99
CA ILE A 262 -11.67 -8.94 6.62
C ILE A 262 -12.60 -10.15 6.79
N THR A 263 -12.66 -11.00 5.77
CA THR A 263 -13.27 -12.32 5.87
C THR A 263 -12.28 -13.37 5.39
N TRP A 264 -12.20 -14.48 6.11
CA TRP A 264 -11.39 -15.62 5.74
C TRP A 264 -12.27 -16.66 5.05
N TYR A 265 -11.65 -17.72 4.52
CA TYR A 265 -12.36 -18.91 4.04
C TYR A 265 -11.84 -20.14 4.79
N CYS A 266 -12.70 -21.14 4.87
CA CYS A 266 -12.38 -22.46 5.38
C CYS A 266 -11.90 -23.35 4.23
N PRO A 267 -10.71 -23.97 4.30
CA PRO A 267 -10.23 -24.83 3.22
C PRO A 267 -11.16 -26.03 3.01
N GLU A 268 -11.39 -26.41 1.74
CA GLU A 268 -12.38 -27.42 1.32
C GLU A 268 -12.32 -28.73 2.15
N ALA A 269 -11.11 -29.19 2.47
CA ALA A 269 -10.87 -30.40 3.27
C ALA A 269 -11.48 -30.36 4.69
N PHE A 270 -11.80 -29.17 5.21
CA PHE A 270 -12.31 -28.93 6.56
C PHE A 270 -13.75 -28.41 6.61
N VAL A 271 -14.45 -28.25 5.47
CA VAL A 271 -15.82 -27.70 5.40
C VAL A 271 -16.83 -28.46 6.27
N LEU A 272 -16.64 -29.77 6.44
CA LEU A 272 -17.50 -30.61 7.27
C LEU A 272 -17.10 -30.66 8.76
N SER A 273 -16.01 -30.01 9.15
CA SER A 273 -15.54 -29.98 10.54
C SER A 273 -16.44 -29.11 11.44
N ALA A 274 -16.47 -29.41 12.73
CA ALA A 274 -17.22 -28.61 13.70
C ALA A 274 -16.69 -27.17 13.77
N GLN A 275 -15.36 -27.00 13.72
CA GLN A 275 -14.68 -25.70 13.75
C GLN A 275 -15.06 -24.84 12.54
N CYS A 276 -15.12 -25.41 11.35
CA CYS A 276 -15.55 -24.66 10.16
C CYS A 276 -17.03 -24.25 10.24
N ARG A 277 -17.89 -25.14 10.72
CA ARG A 277 -19.33 -24.90 10.86
C ARG A 277 -19.70 -23.91 11.98
N SER A 278 -18.87 -23.76 13.01
CA SER A 278 -19.05 -22.68 13.98
C SER A 278 -18.53 -21.35 13.42
N GLN A 279 -17.35 -21.33 12.80
CA GLN A 279 -16.68 -20.06 12.50
C GLN A 279 -17.06 -19.41 11.15
N CYS A 280 -17.87 -20.08 10.33
CA CYS A 280 -18.16 -19.67 8.97
C CYS A 280 -19.65 -19.73 8.60
N ILE A 281 -20.04 -18.85 7.69
CA ILE A 281 -21.32 -18.90 6.96
C ILE A 281 -21.10 -19.33 5.49
N ASN A 282 -22.18 -19.44 4.71
CA ASN A 282 -22.19 -19.86 3.31
C ASN A 282 -21.30 -21.09 3.05
N HIS A 283 -21.47 -22.13 3.88
CA HIS A 283 -20.76 -23.41 3.79
C HIS A 283 -19.21 -23.29 3.81
N GLY A 284 -18.67 -22.34 4.58
CA GLY A 284 -17.22 -22.17 4.76
C GLY A 284 -16.58 -21.11 3.87
N ARG A 285 -17.35 -20.44 2.99
CA ARG A 285 -16.83 -19.39 2.10
C ARG A 285 -16.39 -18.13 2.84
N TYR A 286 -17.10 -17.76 3.90
CA TYR A 286 -16.84 -16.55 4.69
C TYR A 286 -16.78 -16.88 6.17
N CYS A 287 -15.65 -16.59 6.79
CA CYS A 287 -15.32 -16.93 8.17
C CYS A 287 -14.72 -15.73 8.91
N ALA A 288 -14.93 -15.68 10.22
CA ALA A 288 -14.16 -14.84 11.13
C ALA A 288 -13.42 -15.72 12.15
N PRO A 289 -12.32 -15.23 12.76
CA PRO A 289 -11.77 -15.86 13.94
C PRO A 289 -12.75 -15.75 15.10
N ASP A 290 -12.72 -16.77 15.96
CA ASP A 290 -13.49 -16.85 17.19
C ASP A 290 -13.24 -15.63 18.09
N PRO A 291 -14.26 -14.99 18.68
CA PRO A 291 -14.10 -13.67 19.27
C PRO A 291 -13.19 -13.67 20.49
N GLU A 292 -13.42 -14.63 21.40
CA GLU A 292 -12.65 -14.91 22.60
C GLU A 292 -11.44 -15.83 22.35
N GLN A 293 -11.34 -16.46 21.17
CA GLN A 293 -10.39 -17.53 20.84
C GLN A 293 -10.63 -18.83 21.63
N ASP A 294 -11.88 -19.09 22.02
CA ASP A 294 -12.33 -20.27 22.76
C ASP A 294 -13.68 -20.78 22.21
N PHE A 295 -13.60 -21.78 21.32
CA PHE A 295 -14.75 -22.48 20.71
C PHE A 295 -15.73 -23.16 21.70
N THR A 296 -15.58 -23.00 23.01
CA THR A 296 -16.46 -23.58 24.04
C THR A 296 -17.32 -22.56 24.77
N THR A 297 -17.05 -21.26 24.62
CA THR A 297 -17.80 -20.17 25.26
C THR A 297 -18.02 -19.00 24.29
N GLY A 298 -18.78 -17.98 24.69
CA GLY A 298 -18.96 -16.78 23.87
C GLY A 298 -19.91 -16.93 22.69
N TYR A 299 -19.59 -16.21 21.62
CA TYR A 299 -20.26 -16.25 20.31
C TYR A 299 -19.36 -16.93 19.28
N ASP A 300 -19.92 -17.47 18.21
CA ASP A 300 -19.14 -18.12 17.17
C ASP A 300 -18.62 -17.09 16.14
N GLY A 301 -17.53 -17.40 15.44
CA GLY A 301 -17.03 -16.57 14.33
C GLY A 301 -18.07 -16.31 13.23
N LYS A 302 -19.01 -17.23 12.97
CA LYS A 302 -20.12 -17.01 12.03
C LYS A 302 -21.00 -15.81 12.45
N ASP A 303 -21.21 -15.60 13.75
CA ASP A 303 -22.06 -14.52 14.27
C ASP A 303 -21.39 -13.18 13.98
N VAL A 304 -20.05 -13.13 14.07
CA VAL A 304 -19.23 -11.98 13.68
C VAL A 304 -19.31 -11.71 12.18
N VAL A 305 -19.30 -12.74 11.32
CA VAL A 305 -19.49 -12.54 9.87
C VAL A 305 -20.87 -11.98 9.58
N VAL A 306 -21.93 -12.45 10.25
CA VAL A 306 -23.29 -11.92 10.10
C VAL A 306 -23.37 -10.44 10.51
N GLN A 307 -22.78 -10.05 11.64
CA GLN A 307 -22.77 -8.64 12.05
C GLN A 307 -21.92 -7.75 11.14
N ASN A 308 -20.79 -8.25 10.63
CA ASN A 308 -20.00 -7.55 9.61
C ASN A 308 -20.81 -7.34 8.33
N LEU A 309 -21.52 -8.38 7.85
CA LEU A 309 -22.38 -8.32 6.67
C LEU A 309 -23.51 -7.30 6.85
N ILE A 310 -24.18 -7.29 8.00
CA ILE A 310 -25.20 -6.27 8.34
C ILE A 310 -24.60 -4.86 8.29
N GLN A 311 -23.38 -4.66 8.82
CA GLN A 311 -22.72 -3.36 8.82
C GLN A 311 -22.34 -2.87 7.42
N ILE A 312 -21.85 -3.75 6.54
CA ILE A 312 -21.56 -3.41 5.14
C ILE A 312 -22.86 -3.09 4.39
N CYS A 313 -23.91 -3.90 4.58
CA CYS A 313 -25.19 -3.67 3.93
C CYS A 313 -25.88 -2.38 4.39
N LEU A 314 -25.77 -2.04 5.68
CA LEU A 314 -26.17 -0.76 6.21
C LEU A 314 -25.40 0.39 5.53
N PHE A 315 -24.08 0.27 5.38
CA PHE A 315 -23.29 1.28 4.66
C PHE A 315 -23.75 1.43 3.19
N LYS A 316 -24.00 0.32 2.47
CA LYS A 316 -24.49 0.36 1.09
C LYS A 316 -25.82 1.11 0.98
N VAL A 317 -26.81 0.77 1.80
CA VAL A 317 -28.13 1.44 1.84
C VAL A 317 -28.01 2.92 2.29
N ALA A 318 -27.11 3.23 3.22
CA ALA A 318 -26.81 4.59 3.65
C ALA A 318 -26.18 5.42 2.50
N ASN A 319 -25.25 4.84 1.75
CA ASN A 319 -24.56 5.49 0.64
C ASN A 319 -25.50 5.75 -0.55
N GLU A 320 -26.36 4.78 -0.92
CA GLU A 320 -27.45 4.97 -1.89
C GLU A 320 -28.38 6.13 -1.48
N SER A 321 -28.65 6.24 -0.18
CA SER A 321 -29.44 7.33 0.42
C SER A 321 -28.68 8.65 0.57
N ARG A 322 -27.43 8.74 0.07
CA ARG A 322 -26.49 9.88 0.18
C ARG A 322 -26.20 10.31 1.62
N LYS A 323 -26.17 9.36 2.55
CA LYS A 323 -25.82 9.57 3.97
C LYS A 323 -24.83 8.49 4.48
N PRO A 324 -23.71 8.20 3.78
CA PRO A 324 -22.76 7.15 4.17
C PRO A 324 -22.28 7.28 5.62
N TRP A 325 -22.19 8.52 6.11
CA TRP A 325 -21.81 8.87 7.48
C TRP A 325 -22.72 8.31 8.59
N LEU A 326 -23.90 7.76 8.27
CA LEU A 326 -24.76 7.03 9.21
C LEU A 326 -24.12 5.71 9.68
N TRP A 327 -23.18 5.14 8.91
CA TRP A 327 -22.45 3.95 9.35
C TRP A 327 -21.69 4.22 10.66
N TRP A 328 -21.08 5.40 10.82
CA TRP A 328 -20.39 5.80 12.06
C TRP A 328 -21.34 5.88 13.27
N ASP A 329 -22.59 6.31 13.05
CA ASP A 329 -23.62 6.28 14.10
C ASP A 329 -23.98 4.84 14.46
N TYR A 330 -24.18 3.98 13.45
CA TYR A 330 -24.52 2.58 13.66
C TYR A 330 -23.44 1.82 14.42
N VAL A 331 -22.18 1.83 13.98
CA VAL A 331 -21.14 1.01 14.63
C VAL A 331 -20.85 1.46 16.06
N HIS A 332 -21.03 2.77 16.34
CA HIS A 332 -20.93 3.31 17.69
C HIS A 332 -22.10 2.88 18.57
N ASP A 333 -23.34 3.03 18.11
CA ASP A 333 -24.53 2.65 18.87
C ASP A 333 -24.63 1.13 19.06
N PHE A 334 -24.20 0.34 18.07
CA PHE A 334 -24.15 -1.12 18.11
C PHE A 334 -23.17 -1.62 19.18
N ALA A 335 -21.92 -1.10 19.19
CA ALA A 335 -20.93 -1.47 20.20
C ALA A 335 -21.36 -1.12 21.64
N ILE A 336 -22.25 -0.13 21.82
CA ILE A 336 -22.78 0.25 23.14
C ILE A 336 -24.02 -0.58 23.52
N ARG A 337 -24.90 -0.89 22.56
CA ARG A 337 -26.22 -1.49 22.85
C ARG A 337 -26.27 -3.00 22.69
N CYS A 338 -25.38 -3.57 21.88
CA CYS A 338 -25.35 -4.99 21.51
C CYS A 338 -24.06 -5.73 21.93
N PRO A 339 -23.46 -5.48 23.12
CA PRO A 339 -22.17 -6.07 23.48
C PRO A 339 -22.26 -7.60 23.71
N MET A 340 -21.17 -8.30 23.39
CA MET A 340 -21.09 -9.77 23.58
C MET A 340 -21.21 -10.16 25.06
N LYS A 341 -20.57 -9.44 25.99
CA LYS A 341 -20.64 -9.70 27.46
C LYS A 341 -22.06 -9.80 28.01
N GLU A 342 -22.99 -9.02 27.44
CA GLU A 342 -24.40 -9.01 27.88
C GLU A 342 -25.29 -9.97 27.08
N LYS A 343 -24.70 -10.77 26.18
CA LYS A 343 -25.41 -11.68 25.26
C LYS A 343 -26.43 -10.96 24.37
N LYS A 344 -26.06 -9.76 23.91
CA LYS A 344 -26.89 -8.91 23.03
C LYS A 344 -26.38 -8.83 21.60
N TYR A 345 -25.33 -9.57 21.26
CA TYR A 345 -24.73 -9.59 19.93
C TYR A 345 -25.61 -10.44 18.98
N THR A 346 -26.76 -9.91 18.59
CA THR A 346 -27.78 -10.62 17.81
C THR A 346 -28.38 -9.73 16.71
N THR A 347 -28.91 -10.37 15.67
CA THR A 347 -29.63 -9.71 14.56
C THR A 347 -30.81 -8.85 15.06
N ASP A 348 -31.53 -9.29 16.10
CA ASP A 348 -32.62 -8.49 16.70
C ASP A 348 -32.09 -7.20 17.37
N CYS A 349 -30.95 -7.27 18.05
CA CYS A 349 -30.33 -6.08 18.63
C CYS A 349 -29.83 -5.13 17.54
N ALA A 350 -29.16 -5.67 16.52
CA ALA A 350 -28.77 -4.94 15.32
C ALA A 350 -29.97 -4.20 14.69
N HIS A 351 -31.06 -4.92 14.39
CA HIS A 351 -32.30 -4.34 13.85
C HIS A 351 -32.88 -3.24 14.76
N GLY A 352 -32.78 -3.39 16.08
CA GLY A 352 -33.15 -2.34 17.04
C GLY A 352 -32.33 -1.05 16.87
N VAL A 353 -31.02 -1.17 16.63
CA VAL A 353 -30.14 -0.02 16.32
C VAL A 353 -30.49 0.58 14.95
N ILE A 354 -30.63 -0.23 13.90
CA ILE A 354 -31.02 0.22 12.54
C ILE A 354 -32.31 1.04 12.59
N LYS A 355 -33.32 0.53 13.30
CA LYS A 355 -34.61 1.21 13.50
C LYS A 355 -34.46 2.55 14.21
N SER A 356 -33.58 2.63 15.21
CA SER A 356 -33.34 3.88 15.96
C SER A 356 -32.68 4.98 15.11
N LEU A 357 -31.96 4.61 14.05
CA LEU A 357 -31.37 5.53 13.07
C LEU A 357 -32.33 5.87 11.92
N GLY A 358 -33.55 5.33 11.92
CA GLY A 358 -34.56 5.57 10.88
C GLY A 358 -34.20 4.97 9.52
N MET A 359 -33.41 3.90 9.50
CA MET A 359 -33.00 3.22 8.28
C MET A 359 -33.97 2.11 7.86
N ASP A 360 -33.99 1.83 6.56
CA ASP A 360 -34.84 0.83 5.91
C ASP A 360 -34.28 -0.58 6.18
N ILE A 361 -34.90 -1.29 7.14
CA ILE A 361 -34.49 -2.65 7.54
C ILE A 361 -34.67 -3.62 6.38
N ASP A 362 -35.79 -3.53 5.64
CA ASP A 362 -36.14 -4.50 4.59
C ASP A 362 -35.07 -4.48 3.47
N LYS A 363 -34.57 -3.30 3.09
CA LYS A 363 -33.43 -3.17 2.16
C LYS A 363 -32.12 -3.74 2.70
N ILE A 364 -31.85 -3.57 3.99
CA ILE A 364 -30.62 -4.09 4.61
C ILE A 364 -30.69 -5.62 4.69
N THR A 365 -31.82 -6.19 5.12
CA THR A 365 -32.08 -7.64 5.10
C THR A 365 -32.01 -8.21 3.68
N GLN A 366 -32.55 -7.51 2.69
CA GLN A 366 -32.42 -7.92 1.27
C GLN A 366 -30.96 -7.94 0.80
N CYS A 367 -30.12 -6.98 1.25
CA CYS A 367 -28.70 -6.96 0.94
C CYS A 367 -27.91 -8.07 1.66
N VAL A 368 -28.29 -8.40 2.90
CA VAL A 368 -27.68 -9.50 3.68
C VAL A 368 -27.95 -10.83 2.99
N GLY A 369 -29.17 -11.06 2.50
CA GLY A 369 -29.58 -12.31 1.88
C GLY A 369 -29.71 -13.45 2.89
N ASP A 370 -29.44 -14.69 2.45
CA ASP A 370 -29.41 -15.88 3.30
C ASP A 370 -27.95 -16.24 3.66
N PRO A 371 -27.53 -16.11 4.94
CA PRO A 371 -26.19 -16.51 5.38
C PRO A 371 -25.95 -18.03 5.32
N ASP A 372 -26.99 -18.85 5.39
CA ASP A 372 -26.87 -20.31 5.45
C ASP A 372 -26.83 -20.96 4.04
N ALA A 373 -27.13 -20.19 2.99
CA ALA A 373 -27.17 -20.69 1.61
C ALA A 373 -25.79 -21.18 1.09
N ASP A 374 -25.78 -22.27 0.32
CA ASP A 374 -24.58 -22.82 -0.33
C ASP A 374 -24.21 -22.09 -1.64
N GLU A 375 -24.16 -20.76 -1.58
CA GLU A 375 -23.83 -19.89 -2.71
C GLU A 375 -22.90 -18.74 -2.28
N ASP A 376 -22.33 -18.04 -3.26
CA ASP A 376 -21.46 -16.89 -3.01
C ASP A 376 -22.31 -15.68 -2.60
N ASN A 377 -22.04 -15.10 -1.44
CA ASN A 377 -22.66 -13.85 -1.03
C ASN A 377 -21.96 -12.69 -1.75
N PRO A 378 -22.66 -11.90 -2.59
CA PRO A 378 -22.02 -10.89 -3.43
C PRO A 378 -21.41 -9.72 -2.63
N VAL A 379 -21.83 -9.53 -1.38
CA VAL A 379 -21.26 -8.51 -0.48
C VAL A 379 -19.92 -9.00 0.06
N LEU A 380 -19.88 -10.19 0.66
CA LEU A 380 -18.68 -10.73 1.27
C LEU A 380 -17.65 -11.19 0.24
N LYS A 381 -18.09 -11.62 -0.95
CA LYS A 381 -17.20 -11.89 -2.08
C LYS A 381 -16.45 -10.61 -2.50
N ALA A 382 -17.14 -9.47 -2.58
CA ALA A 382 -16.52 -8.20 -2.88
C ALA A 382 -15.52 -7.76 -1.79
N GLU A 383 -15.77 -8.07 -0.50
CA GLU A 383 -14.80 -7.82 0.58
C GLU A 383 -13.54 -8.68 0.42
N GLN A 384 -13.66 -9.98 0.11
CA GLN A 384 -12.50 -10.85 -0.14
C GLN A 384 -11.68 -10.37 -1.33
N ASP A 385 -12.34 -9.97 -2.42
CA ASP A 385 -11.66 -9.46 -3.61
C ASP A 385 -11.01 -8.09 -3.33
N ALA A 386 -11.66 -7.23 -2.54
CA ALA A 386 -11.10 -5.94 -2.09
C ALA A 386 -9.98 -6.10 -1.06
N GLN A 387 -9.89 -7.23 -0.34
CA GLN A 387 -8.85 -7.52 0.65
C GLN A 387 -7.50 -7.84 -0.01
N ILE A 388 -7.54 -8.48 -1.20
CA ILE A 388 -6.36 -8.76 -2.03
C ILE A 388 -5.87 -7.46 -2.66
N GLY A 389 -4.63 -7.07 -2.38
CA GLY A 389 -4.04 -5.83 -2.87
C GLY A 389 -3.39 -5.97 -4.23
N HIS A 390 -3.38 -4.87 -4.99
CA HIS A 390 -2.63 -4.77 -6.23
C HIS A 390 -1.51 -3.72 -6.10
N GLY A 391 -0.32 -4.07 -6.61
CA GLY A 391 0.86 -3.21 -6.53
C GLY A 391 1.28 -2.88 -5.09
N ALA A 392 1.62 -1.62 -4.83
CA ALA A 392 2.22 -1.17 -3.58
C ALA A 392 1.28 -1.18 -2.35
N ARG A 393 -0.04 -1.42 -2.51
CA ARG A 393 -0.94 -1.56 -1.36
C ARG A 393 -0.66 -2.83 -0.55
N GLY A 394 -0.42 -3.94 -1.26
CA GLY A 394 -0.42 -5.29 -0.67
C GLY A 394 -1.77 -5.68 -0.05
N ASP A 395 -1.85 -6.93 0.42
CA ASP A 395 -3.06 -7.51 1.01
C ASP A 395 -3.34 -6.92 2.41
N VAL A 396 -4.61 -6.75 2.74
CA VAL A 396 -5.03 -6.35 4.07
C VAL A 396 -5.22 -7.60 4.92
N THR A 397 -4.30 -7.83 5.87
CA THR A 397 -4.26 -9.06 6.69
C THR A 397 -4.22 -8.78 8.19
N ILE A 398 -4.25 -7.51 8.60
CA ILE A 398 -4.13 -7.06 9.99
C ILE A 398 -5.18 -5.99 10.26
N LEU A 399 -5.82 -6.06 11.43
CA LEU A 399 -6.81 -5.09 11.89
C LEU A 399 -6.33 -4.35 13.17
N PRO A 400 -6.67 -3.06 13.33
CA PRO A 400 -7.26 -2.20 12.29
C PRO A 400 -6.24 -1.84 11.20
N THR A 401 -6.73 -1.59 9.98
CA THR A 401 -5.93 -0.98 8.91
C THR A 401 -6.70 0.19 8.31
N PHE A 402 -6.03 1.34 8.19
CA PHE A 402 -6.52 2.44 7.35
C PHE A 402 -5.86 2.36 5.99
N VAL A 403 -6.62 2.50 4.91
CA VAL A 403 -6.07 2.78 3.58
C VAL A 403 -6.41 4.22 3.24
N VAL A 404 -5.42 5.01 2.83
CA VAL A 404 -5.65 6.34 2.27
C VAL A 404 -4.95 6.37 0.93
N ASN A 405 -5.67 6.69 -0.15
CA ASN A 405 -5.12 6.76 -1.50
C ASN A 405 -4.28 5.51 -1.88
N ASN A 406 -4.85 4.32 -1.69
CA ASN A 406 -4.22 3.03 -1.97
C ASN A 406 -2.93 2.70 -1.18
N ARG A 407 -2.68 3.36 -0.04
CA ARG A 407 -1.58 3.03 0.90
C ARG A 407 -2.11 2.59 2.26
N GLN A 408 -1.66 1.42 2.73
CA GLN A 408 -2.02 0.91 4.06
C GLN A 408 -1.26 1.65 5.18
N TYR A 409 -1.96 1.85 6.29
CA TYR A 409 -1.45 2.39 7.53
C TYR A 409 -1.94 1.53 8.70
N ARG A 410 -0.98 1.07 9.52
CA ARG A 410 -1.21 0.20 10.68
C ARG A 410 -0.75 0.90 11.97
N GLU A 411 -1.14 0.37 13.12
CA GLU A 411 -1.00 1.08 14.40
C GLU A 411 0.44 1.30 14.90
N GLY A 412 0.58 2.26 15.82
CA GLY A 412 1.83 2.85 16.27
C GLY A 412 1.90 4.36 15.99
N ASN A 413 1.33 4.82 14.86
CA ASN A 413 1.33 6.24 14.47
C ASN A 413 0.02 7.01 14.75
N TRP A 414 -1.04 6.32 15.21
CA TRP A 414 -2.43 6.79 15.09
C TRP A 414 -3.01 7.51 16.32
N ILE A 415 -2.63 7.13 17.54
CA ILE A 415 -3.41 7.40 18.77
C ILE A 415 -3.20 8.83 19.34
N LYS A 416 -2.46 9.72 18.67
CA LYS A 416 -2.21 11.11 19.14
C LYS A 416 -2.41 12.16 18.06
N GLY A 417 -3.66 12.33 17.59
CA GLY A 417 -4.14 13.53 16.90
C GLY A 417 -3.54 13.87 15.53
N ARG A 418 -2.50 13.16 15.06
CA ARG A 418 -1.81 13.51 13.81
C ARG A 418 -2.64 13.27 12.55
N CYS A 419 -3.56 12.32 12.53
CA CYS A 419 -4.52 12.24 11.42
C CYS A 419 -5.49 13.43 11.43
N TYR A 420 -5.98 13.86 12.61
CA TYR A 420 -6.82 15.06 12.70
C TYR A 420 -6.09 16.32 12.23
N GLU A 421 -4.84 16.54 12.65
CA GLU A 421 -4.05 17.70 12.18
C GLU A 421 -3.67 17.62 10.70
N ARG A 422 -3.39 16.43 10.17
CA ARG A 422 -3.04 16.21 8.75
C ARG A 422 -4.25 16.46 7.87
N TYR A 423 -5.37 15.85 8.24
CA TYR A 423 -6.66 16.03 7.60
C TYR A 423 -7.11 17.51 7.64
N ALA A 424 -7.08 18.15 8.82
CA ALA A 424 -7.43 19.55 8.96
C ALA A 424 -6.45 20.50 8.25
N ARG A 425 -5.21 20.09 7.99
CA ARG A 425 -4.24 20.86 7.18
C ARG A 425 -4.54 20.80 5.68
N ASP A 426 -5.03 19.68 5.17
CA ASP A 426 -5.48 19.59 3.78
C ASP A 426 -6.77 20.42 3.57
N LEU A 427 -7.70 20.45 4.53
CA LEU A 427 -8.84 21.38 4.51
C LEU A 427 -8.43 22.86 4.50
N ARG A 428 -7.42 23.25 5.29
CA ARG A 428 -6.95 24.64 5.45
C ARG A 428 -6.22 25.20 4.21
N ARG A 429 -6.01 24.41 3.17
CA ARG A 429 -5.33 24.84 1.92
C ARG A 429 -6.27 25.43 0.88
N ARG A 430 -7.58 25.53 1.15
CA ARG A 430 -8.49 26.40 0.39
C ARG A 430 -8.08 27.88 0.54
N PRO A 431 -8.23 28.71 -0.50
CA PRO A 431 -8.30 30.16 -0.31
C PRO A 431 -9.42 30.49 0.68
N ASN A 432 -9.05 31.12 1.80
CA ASN A 432 -9.89 31.34 3.00
C ASN A 432 -11.13 32.22 2.72
N PRO A 433 -12.17 32.27 3.60
CA PRO A 433 -12.15 32.10 5.06
C PRO A 433 -12.90 30.83 5.55
N ILE A 434 -12.71 30.34 6.79
CA ILE A 434 -13.21 30.91 8.05
C ILE A 434 -12.39 30.38 9.23
N SER A 435 -12.13 31.27 10.21
CA SER A 435 -11.61 30.95 11.54
C SER A 435 -12.65 30.21 12.40
N VAL A 436 -12.21 29.15 13.08
CA VAL A 436 -12.87 28.55 14.26
C VAL A 436 -11.84 28.47 15.37
#